data_AF-A0A0H3ZR38-F1
#
_entry.id   AF-A0A0H3ZR38-F1
#
_cell.length_a   1.000
_cell.length_b   1.000
_cell.length_c   1.000
_cell.angle_alpha   90.00
_cell.angle_beta   90.00
_cell.angle_gamma   90.00
#
_symmetry.space_group_name_H-M   'P 1'
#
loop_
_entity.id
_entity.type
_entity.pdbx_description
1 polymer ?
#
loop_
_entity_poly.entity_id
_entity_poly.type
_entity_poly.pdbx_seq_one_letter_code
_entity_poly.pdbx_strand_id
1 'polypeptide(L)'
;MTLIKIPHDDVQEIFRAYEPSPEILELATAPIAPAKLIAEATHRALFSDAVMFIAHALPIRESVWWAVCCADTRMDWNEDETNAVRAARAWVHTPDETSRRFAEQMIDKAGLDTGAGWVAQAAFWSGGSMIKPEDPVVPPPPYLYAQAVAGSVNLCAVLPDGEHAQSRYHEFIDMGLNIASGGNGKR
;
A
#
# COMPACT_ATOMS: atom_id res chain seq x y z
N MET A 1 -6.44 17.63 -10.94
CA MET A 1 -5.71 17.34 -9.68
C MET A 1 -4.29 16.98 -10.04
N THR A 2 -3.29 17.61 -9.42
CA THR A 2 -1.87 17.35 -9.70
C THR A 2 -1.32 16.38 -8.65
N LEU A 3 -0.73 15.27 -9.07
CA LEU A 3 -0.23 14.22 -8.18
C LEU A 3 1.28 14.39 -7.94
N ILE A 4 1.65 15.35 -7.10
CA ILE A 4 3.06 15.75 -6.88
C ILE A 4 3.96 14.64 -6.31
N LYS A 5 3.38 13.59 -5.71
CA LYS A 5 4.11 12.42 -5.20
C LYS A 5 4.19 11.27 -6.20
N ILE A 6 3.49 11.33 -7.33
CA ILE A 6 3.65 10.35 -8.41
C ILE A 6 4.56 11.01 -9.45
N PRO A 7 5.85 10.67 -9.50
CA PRO A 7 6.83 11.41 -10.29
C PRO A 7 6.76 11.10 -11.79
N HIS A 8 6.02 10.07 -12.19
CA HIS A 8 5.90 9.63 -13.58
C HIS A 8 4.56 10.08 -14.18
N ASP A 9 4.63 10.89 -15.24
CA ASP A 9 3.46 11.27 -16.04
C ASP A 9 3.02 10.16 -16.99
N ASP A 10 3.93 9.21 -17.29
CA ASP A 10 3.66 8.02 -18.10
C ASP A 10 3.35 6.81 -17.21
N VAL A 11 2.13 6.30 -17.32
CA VAL A 11 1.67 5.11 -16.60
C VAL A 11 2.47 3.85 -16.95
N GLN A 12 3.10 3.79 -18.13
CA GLN A 12 3.91 2.66 -18.54
C GLN A 12 5.17 2.51 -17.68
N GLU A 13 5.74 3.60 -17.16
CA GLU A 13 6.89 3.53 -16.26
C GLU A 13 6.51 2.90 -14.91
N ILE A 14 5.27 3.13 -14.45
CA ILE A 14 4.74 2.52 -13.22
C ILE A 14 4.41 1.05 -13.46
N PHE A 15 3.81 0.70 -14.61
CA PHE A 15 3.51 -0.68 -14.96
C PHE A 15 4.74 -1.57 -15.11
N ARG A 16 5.94 -1.02 -15.37
CA ARG A 16 7.18 -1.82 -15.36
C ARG A 16 7.58 -2.33 -13.98
N ALA A 17 6.97 -1.79 -12.91
CA ALA A 17 7.29 -2.16 -11.53
C ALA A 17 6.59 -3.45 -11.06
N TYR A 18 5.58 -3.92 -11.78
CA TYR A 18 4.79 -5.11 -11.44
C TYR A 18 4.16 -5.74 -12.68
N GLU A 19 3.38 -6.82 -12.50
CA GLU A 19 2.61 -7.44 -13.58
C GLU A 19 1.15 -6.95 -13.52
N PRO A 20 0.75 -5.95 -14.34
CA PRO A 20 -0.62 -5.45 -14.35
C PRO A 20 -1.59 -6.43 -15.02
N SER A 21 -2.85 -6.40 -14.58
CA SER A 21 -3.93 -7.17 -15.20
C SER A 21 -4.19 -6.72 -16.64
N PRO A 22 -4.69 -7.61 -17.52
CA PRO A 22 -5.16 -7.21 -18.85
C PRO A 22 -6.20 -6.08 -18.80
N GLU A 23 -7.09 -6.10 -17.80
CA GLU A 23 -8.19 -5.16 -17.65
C GLU A 23 -7.72 -3.71 -17.42
N ILE A 24 -6.69 -3.49 -16.57
CA ILE A 24 -6.14 -2.15 -16.36
C ILE A 24 -5.26 -1.72 -17.54
N LEU A 25 -4.59 -2.65 -18.23
CA LEU A 25 -3.81 -2.37 -19.44
C LEU A 25 -4.70 -1.85 -20.57
N GLU A 26 -5.92 -2.37 -20.73
CA GLU A 26 -6.88 -1.88 -21.73
C GLU A 26 -7.23 -0.39 -21.55
N LEU A 27 -7.18 0.11 -20.31
CA LEU A 27 -7.41 1.53 -20.00
C LEU A 27 -6.25 2.45 -20.40
N ALA A 28 -5.06 1.87 -20.63
CA ALA A 28 -3.82 2.58 -20.95
C ALA A 28 -3.36 2.37 -22.40
N THR A 29 -4.29 2.03 -23.31
CA THR A 29 -4.05 1.81 -24.74
C THR A 29 -3.64 3.08 -25.51
N ALA A 30 -3.84 4.25 -24.91
CA ALA A 30 -3.35 5.55 -25.38
C ALA A 30 -2.69 6.30 -24.20
N PRO A 31 -1.85 7.32 -24.46
CA PRO A 31 -1.27 8.14 -23.40
C PRO A 31 -2.36 8.66 -22.45
N ILE A 32 -2.28 8.26 -21.19
CA ILE A 32 -3.24 8.57 -20.14
C ILE A 32 -2.47 9.03 -18.90
N ALA A 33 -2.93 10.12 -18.28
CA ALA A 33 -2.34 10.59 -17.03
C ALA A 33 -2.69 9.64 -15.88
N PRO A 34 -1.81 9.42 -14.88
CA PRO A 34 -2.06 8.53 -13.75
C PRO A 34 -3.39 8.80 -13.02
N ALA A 35 -3.72 10.07 -12.79
CA ALA A 35 -4.99 10.46 -12.16
C ALA A 35 -6.22 9.99 -12.94
N LYS A 36 -6.14 10.02 -14.29
CA LYS A 36 -7.24 9.59 -15.16
C LYS A 36 -7.33 8.07 -15.23
N LEU A 37 -6.20 7.36 -15.24
CA LEU A 37 -6.17 5.90 -15.16
C LEU A 37 -6.81 5.41 -13.85
N ILE A 38 -6.41 5.98 -12.71
CA ILE A 38 -6.99 5.64 -11.40
C ILE A 38 -8.50 5.89 -11.39
N ALA A 39 -8.95 7.04 -11.90
CA ALA A 39 -10.37 7.38 -11.97
C ALA A 39 -11.16 6.39 -12.85
N GLU A 40 -10.64 6.04 -14.03
CA GLU A 40 -11.29 5.09 -14.94
C GLU A 40 -11.32 3.67 -14.35
N ALA A 41 -10.22 3.20 -13.76
CA ALA A 41 -10.15 1.91 -13.08
C ALA A 41 -11.17 1.84 -11.93
N THR A 42 -11.25 2.91 -11.13
CA THR A 42 -12.23 3.03 -10.03
C THR A 42 -13.67 3.03 -10.56
N HIS A 43 -13.95 3.77 -11.64
CA HIS A 43 -15.28 3.82 -12.27
C HIS A 43 -15.71 2.45 -12.83
N ARG A 44 -14.76 1.64 -13.33
CA ARG A 44 -15.01 0.27 -13.79
C ARG A 44 -14.97 -0.79 -12.68
N ALA A 45 -14.88 -0.37 -11.41
CA ALA A 45 -14.74 -1.25 -10.26
C ALA A 45 -13.50 -2.17 -10.28
N LEU A 46 -12.44 -1.78 -11.02
CA LEU A 46 -11.12 -2.41 -10.99
C LEU A 46 -10.34 -1.95 -9.74
N PHE A 47 -10.94 -2.11 -8.56
CA PHE A 47 -10.42 -1.51 -7.33
C PHE A 47 -9.06 -2.05 -6.92
N SER A 48 -8.88 -3.38 -6.95
CA SER A 48 -7.60 -4.01 -6.61
C SER A 48 -6.48 -3.57 -7.56
N ASP A 49 -6.78 -3.36 -8.85
CA ASP A 49 -5.82 -2.86 -9.83
C ASP A 49 -5.47 -1.40 -9.58
N ALA A 50 -6.48 -0.55 -9.26
CA ALA A 50 -6.25 0.83 -8.87
C ALA A 50 -5.39 0.91 -7.59
N VAL A 51 -5.66 0.04 -6.61
CA VAL A 51 -4.88 -0.06 -5.38
C VAL A 51 -3.44 -0.47 -5.66
N MET A 52 -3.24 -1.50 -6.48
CA MET A 52 -1.92 -1.98 -6.90
C MET A 52 -1.13 -0.90 -7.61
N PHE A 53 -1.78 -0.19 -8.54
CA PHE A 53 -1.17 0.92 -9.27
C PHE A 53 -0.72 2.04 -8.33
N ILE A 54 -1.59 2.48 -7.41
CA ILE A 54 -1.27 3.53 -6.43
C ILE A 54 -0.09 3.10 -5.54
N ALA A 55 -0.07 1.86 -5.07
CA ALA A 55 0.99 1.33 -4.21
C ALA A 55 2.38 1.39 -4.85
N HIS A 56 2.46 1.15 -6.17
CA HIS A 56 3.69 1.22 -6.96
C HIS A 56 4.02 2.65 -7.42
N ALA A 57 3.01 3.49 -7.58
CA ALA A 57 3.18 4.88 -8.02
C ALA A 57 3.68 5.81 -6.90
N LEU A 58 3.31 5.52 -5.65
CA LEU A 58 3.72 6.30 -4.49
C LEU A 58 5.17 5.96 -4.05
N PRO A 59 5.92 6.94 -3.53
CA PRO A 59 7.19 6.67 -2.87
C PRO A 59 6.96 5.76 -1.66
N ILE A 60 7.99 4.96 -1.31
CA ILE A 60 7.89 3.89 -0.31
C ILE A 60 7.21 4.36 0.99
N ARG A 61 7.68 5.47 1.57
CA ARG A 61 7.14 5.99 2.84
C ARG A 61 5.67 6.38 2.72
N GLU A 62 5.30 7.13 1.68
CA GLU A 62 3.93 7.54 1.40
C GLU A 62 3.01 6.34 1.10
N SER A 63 3.51 5.31 0.43
CA SER A 63 2.78 4.08 0.12
C SER A 63 2.44 3.29 1.40
N VAL A 64 3.42 3.12 2.30
CA VAL A 64 3.18 2.49 3.62
C VAL A 64 2.27 3.37 4.49
N TRP A 65 2.45 4.69 4.47
CA TRP A 65 1.58 5.61 5.20
C TRP A 65 0.13 5.51 4.76
N TRP A 66 -0.12 5.38 3.46
CA TRP A 66 -1.44 5.15 2.92
C TRP A 66 -2.09 3.87 3.47
N ALA A 67 -1.37 2.74 3.48
CA ALA A 67 -1.86 1.52 4.11
C ALA A 67 -2.15 1.69 5.61
N VAL A 68 -1.32 2.44 6.34
CA VAL A 68 -1.59 2.77 7.75
C VAL A 68 -2.90 3.56 7.90
N CYS A 69 -3.14 4.56 7.06
CA CYS A 69 -4.40 5.32 7.06
C CYS A 69 -5.62 4.42 6.77
N CYS A 70 -5.52 3.50 5.80
CA CYS A 70 -6.58 2.56 5.50
C CYS A 70 -6.84 1.56 6.64
N ALA A 71 -5.78 1.09 7.30
CA ALA A 71 -5.91 0.22 8.47
C ALA A 71 -6.51 0.94 9.68
N ASP A 72 -6.26 2.24 9.84
CA ASP A 72 -6.80 3.07 10.93
C ASP A 72 -8.31 3.32 10.86
N THR A 73 -8.94 3.13 9.70
CA THR A 73 -10.41 3.26 9.60
C THR A 73 -11.13 2.08 10.25
N ARG A 74 -10.41 1.00 10.55
CA ARG A 74 -10.95 -0.21 11.16
C ARG A 74 -10.80 -0.17 12.68
N MET A 75 -11.86 -0.59 13.35
CA MET A 75 -12.00 -0.54 14.82
C MET A 75 -12.06 -1.94 15.44
N ASP A 76 -11.99 -2.98 14.62
CA ASP A 76 -12.19 -4.39 14.97
C ASP A 76 -10.86 -5.15 15.11
N TRP A 77 -9.73 -4.44 15.11
CA TRP A 77 -8.43 -5.04 15.35
C TRP A 77 -8.29 -5.56 16.77
N ASN A 78 -7.70 -6.75 16.90
CA ASN A 78 -7.21 -7.23 18.20
C ASN A 78 -5.92 -6.46 18.61
N GLU A 79 -5.38 -6.81 19.79
CA GLU A 79 -4.21 -6.12 20.33
C GLU A 79 -2.95 -6.29 19.47
N ASP A 80 -2.69 -7.49 18.97
CA ASP A 80 -1.50 -7.79 18.15
C ASP A 80 -1.59 -7.10 16.77
N GLU A 81 -2.77 -7.13 16.14
CA GLU A 81 -3.06 -6.40 14.90
C GLU A 81 -2.91 -4.88 15.09
N THR A 82 -3.45 -4.34 16.19
CA THR A 82 -3.28 -2.92 16.53
C THR A 82 -1.80 -2.56 16.69
N ASN A 83 -1.01 -3.44 17.30
CA ASN A 83 0.42 -3.24 17.48
C ASN A 83 1.19 -3.32 16.15
N ALA A 84 0.78 -4.17 15.20
CA ALA A 84 1.34 -4.22 13.86
C ALA A 84 1.11 -2.90 13.09
N VAL A 85 -0.10 -2.35 13.11
CA VAL A 85 -0.41 -1.03 12.51
C VAL A 85 0.43 0.08 13.17
N ARG A 86 0.56 0.05 14.51
CA ARG A 86 1.41 1.00 15.25
C ARG A 86 2.88 0.90 14.88
N ALA A 87 3.42 -0.30 14.69
CA ALA A 87 4.80 -0.51 14.30
C ALA A 87 5.08 0.05 12.89
N ALA A 88 4.19 -0.20 11.93
CA ALA A 88 4.29 0.39 10.60
C ALA A 88 4.20 1.93 10.65
N ARG A 89 3.30 2.49 11.48
CA ARG A 89 3.26 3.94 11.72
C ARG A 89 4.58 4.47 12.28
N ALA A 90 5.15 3.80 13.28
CA ALA A 90 6.43 4.21 13.86
C ALA A 90 7.53 4.25 12.79
N TRP A 91 7.57 3.25 11.91
CA TRP A 91 8.48 3.24 10.76
C TRP A 91 8.23 4.41 9.80
N VAL A 92 6.97 4.75 9.48
CA VAL A 92 6.68 5.92 8.62
C VAL A 92 7.24 7.21 9.21
N HIS A 93 7.19 7.38 10.54
CA HIS A 93 7.70 8.58 11.21
C HIS A 93 9.22 8.58 11.30
N THR A 94 9.82 7.42 11.57
CA THR A 94 11.27 7.24 11.69
C THR A 94 11.67 5.99 10.90
N PRO A 95 11.93 6.11 9.58
CA PRO A 95 12.21 4.97 8.71
C PRO A 95 13.66 4.51 8.84
N ASP A 96 13.97 3.88 9.96
CA ASP A 96 15.28 3.28 10.27
C ASP A 96 15.19 1.76 10.44
N GLU A 97 16.35 1.10 10.58
CA GLU A 97 16.41 -0.35 10.73
C GLU A 97 15.74 -0.83 12.02
N THR A 98 15.78 -0.04 13.09
CA THR A 98 15.20 -0.40 14.39
C THR A 98 13.67 -0.46 14.29
N SER A 99 13.02 0.57 13.74
CA SER A 99 11.57 0.56 13.54
C SER A 99 11.14 -0.48 12.50
N ARG A 100 11.96 -0.71 11.46
CA ARG A 100 11.72 -1.74 10.44
C ARG A 100 11.71 -3.15 11.02
N ARG A 101 12.70 -3.48 11.86
CA ARG A 101 12.79 -4.78 12.56
C ARG A 101 11.78 -4.92 13.68
N PHE A 102 11.32 -3.82 14.27
CA PHE A 102 10.19 -3.85 15.18
C PHE A 102 8.90 -4.22 14.46
N ALA A 103 8.67 -3.71 13.25
CA ALA A 103 7.54 -4.12 12.43
C ALA A 103 7.59 -5.61 12.09
N GLU A 104 8.77 -6.16 11.74
CA GLU A 104 8.98 -7.60 11.51
C GLU A 104 8.45 -8.45 12.68
N GLN A 105 8.81 -8.10 13.91
CA GLN A 105 8.38 -8.82 15.11
C GLN A 105 6.86 -8.79 15.33
N MET A 106 6.17 -7.76 14.87
CA MET A 106 4.72 -7.66 15.00
C MET A 106 3.98 -8.49 13.94
N ILE A 107 4.62 -8.80 12.81
CA ILE A 107 4.06 -9.68 11.78
C ILE A 107 3.83 -11.09 12.36
N ASP A 108 4.82 -11.63 13.07
CA ASP A 108 4.75 -12.96 13.69
C ASP A 108 3.57 -13.11 14.67
N LYS A 109 3.14 -11.99 15.27
CA LYS A 109 2.03 -11.96 16.23
C LYS A 109 0.68 -11.72 15.55
N ALA A 110 0.62 -10.73 14.66
CA ALA A 110 -0.62 -10.36 13.98
C ALA A 110 -1.03 -11.35 12.90
N GLY A 111 -0.08 -12.11 12.33
CA GLY A 111 -0.29 -12.98 11.18
C GLY A 111 -0.48 -12.20 9.87
N LEU A 112 -0.53 -12.92 8.74
CA LEU A 112 -0.70 -12.33 7.40
C LEU A 112 -2.08 -12.59 6.79
N ASP A 113 -3.06 -12.92 7.63
CA ASP A 113 -4.46 -13.09 7.20
C ASP A 113 -5.25 -11.76 7.29
N THR A 114 -4.61 -10.68 7.77
CA THR A 114 -5.25 -9.38 8.01
C THR A 114 -4.46 -8.22 7.40
N GLY A 115 -5.16 -7.12 7.10
CA GLY A 115 -4.51 -5.91 6.61
C GLY A 115 -3.48 -5.33 7.60
N ALA A 116 -3.71 -5.51 8.91
CA ALA A 116 -2.80 -5.08 9.96
C ALA A 116 -1.41 -5.76 9.88
N GLY A 117 -1.37 -7.07 9.62
CA GLY A 117 -0.11 -7.78 9.40
C GLY A 117 0.59 -7.32 8.12
N TRP A 118 -0.17 -7.15 7.03
CA TRP A 118 0.38 -6.73 5.74
C TRP A 118 0.96 -5.30 5.76
N VAL A 119 0.41 -4.37 6.54
CA VAL A 119 1.02 -3.03 6.67
C VAL A 119 2.36 -3.07 7.42
N ALA A 120 2.50 -3.93 8.44
CA ALA A 120 3.79 -4.18 9.08
C ALA A 120 4.77 -4.89 8.14
N GLN A 121 4.28 -5.83 7.33
CA GLN A 121 5.05 -6.50 6.29
C GLN A 121 5.58 -5.53 5.23
N ALA A 122 4.78 -4.54 4.83
CA ALA A 122 5.18 -3.49 3.91
C ALA A 122 6.30 -2.62 4.50
N ALA A 123 6.19 -2.24 5.77
CA ALA A 123 7.26 -1.51 6.46
C ALA A 123 8.55 -2.36 6.52
N PHE A 124 8.46 -3.66 6.83
CA PHE A 124 9.62 -4.55 6.86
C PHE A 124 10.28 -4.70 5.48
N TRP A 125 9.51 -4.91 4.42
CA TRP A 125 10.01 -5.06 3.04
C TRP A 125 10.38 -3.75 2.34
N SER A 126 10.35 -2.62 3.04
CA SER A 126 10.75 -1.30 2.51
C SER A 126 12.23 -1.18 2.16
N GLY A 127 13.08 -2.09 2.66
CA GLY A 127 14.52 -2.11 2.43
C GLY A 127 15.25 -3.05 3.40
N GLY A 128 16.54 -2.82 3.62
CA GLY A 128 17.37 -3.62 4.53
C GLY A 128 17.51 -5.08 4.10
N SER A 129 17.90 -5.96 5.02
CA SER A 129 17.90 -7.42 4.80
C SER A 129 16.56 -8.04 5.20
N MET A 130 16.06 -9.01 4.44
CA MET A 130 14.87 -9.80 4.78
C MET A 130 15.15 -10.96 5.73
N ILE A 131 16.42 -11.33 5.89
CA ILE A 131 16.81 -12.41 6.80
C ILE A 131 17.45 -11.83 8.07
N LYS A 132 17.85 -12.71 8.98
CA LYS A 132 18.35 -12.30 10.29
C LYS A 132 19.57 -11.38 10.17
N PRO A 133 19.76 -10.41 11.09
CA PRO A 133 20.88 -9.47 11.03
C PRO A 133 22.27 -10.13 11.02
N GLU A 134 22.42 -11.30 11.62
CA GLU A 134 23.67 -12.08 11.64
C GLU A 134 23.98 -12.81 10.33
N ASP A 135 22.99 -12.98 9.44
CA ASP A 135 23.13 -13.67 8.17
C ASP A 135 23.53 -12.70 7.04
N PRO A 136 24.02 -13.20 5.88
CA PRO A 136 24.33 -12.36 4.73
C PRO A 136 23.15 -11.50 4.27
N VAL A 137 23.41 -10.26 3.85
CA VAL A 137 22.34 -9.35 3.43
C VAL A 137 21.59 -9.91 2.22
N VAL A 138 20.28 -10.10 2.38
CA VAL A 138 19.36 -10.45 1.30
C VAL A 138 18.31 -9.34 1.19
N PRO A 139 18.44 -8.40 0.23
CA PRO A 139 17.49 -7.31 0.10
C PRO A 139 16.14 -7.80 -0.44
N PRO A 140 15.03 -7.11 -0.12
CA PRO A 140 13.76 -7.34 -0.78
C PRO A 140 13.89 -7.17 -2.31
N PRO A 141 13.22 -8.03 -3.10
CA PRO A 141 12.99 -7.75 -4.51
C PRO A 141 12.41 -6.33 -4.70
N PRO A 142 12.74 -5.65 -5.81
CA PRO A 142 12.16 -4.35 -6.13
C PRO A 142 10.63 -4.36 -5.99
N TYR A 143 10.09 -3.31 -5.37
CA TYR A 143 8.65 -3.10 -5.18
C TYR A 143 7.90 -4.15 -4.34
N LEU A 144 8.59 -5.07 -3.66
CA LEU A 144 7.91 -6.04 -2.80
C LEU A 144 7.10 -5.37 -1.67
N TYR A 145 7.54 -4.22 -1.17
CA TYR A 145 6.77 -3.40 -0.22
C TYR A 145 5.41 -2.97 -0.81
N ALA A 146 5.34 -2.64 -2.10
CA ALA A 146 4.13 -2.14 -2.74
C ALA A 146 3.09 -3.24 -2.91
N GLN A 147 3.54 -4.49 -3.15
CA GLN A 147 2.68 -5.68 -3.11
C GLN A 147 2.06 -5.86 -1.71
N ALA A 148 2.86 -5.69 -0.66
CA ALA A 148 2.36 -5.77 0.72
C ALA A 148 1.40 -4.61 1.07
N VAL A 149 1.67 -3.38 0.59
CA VAL A 149 0.73 -2.25 0.71
C VAL A 149 -0.60 -2.58 0.04
N ALA A 150 -0.56 -3.07 -1.21
CA ALA A 150 -1.78 -3.44 -1.93
C ALA A 150 -2.56 -4.55 -1.22
N GLY A 151 -1.86 -5.58 -0.72
CA GLY A 151 -2.46 -6.64 0.11
C GLY A 151 -3.13 -6.08 1.37
N SER A 152 -2.46 -5.17 2.08
CA SER A 152 -3.02 -4.49 3.25
C SER A 152 -4.31 -3.74 2.92
N VAL A 153 -4.29 -2.88 1.90
CA VAL A 153 -5.44 -2.04 1.55
C VAL A 153 -6.61 -2.90 1.07
N ASN A 154 -6.35 -3.93 0.25
CA ASN A 154 -7.39 -4.84 -0.22
C ASN A 154 -8.03 -5.63 0.93
N LEU A 155 -7.25 -6.16 1.87
CA LEU A 155 -7.79 -6.86 3.04
C LEU A 155 -8.57 -5.92 3.97
N CYS A 156 -8.08 -4.70 4.19
CA CYS A 156 -8.83 -3.70 4.95
C CYS A 156 -10.18 -3.38 4.29
N ALA A 157 -10.22 -3.35 2.95
CA ALA A 157 -11.43 -3.05 2.19
C ALA A 157 -12.40 -4.24 2.16
N VAL A 158 -11.92 -5.48 2.07
CA VAL A 158 -12.78 -6.66 1.90
C VAL A 158 -13.23 -7.24 3.24
N LEU A 159 -12.35 -7.42 4.21
CA LEU A 159 -12.71 -8.16 5.42
C LEU A 159 -13.79 -7.45 6.28
N PRO A 160 -14.58 -8.19 7.07
CA PRO A 160 -14.61 -9.66 7.14
C PRO A 160 -15.40 -10.33 6.01
N ASP A 161 -16.38 -9.67 5.41
CA ASP A 161 -17.40 -10.29 4.53
C ASP A 161 -17.58 -9.60 3.17
N GLY A 162 -16.94 -8.46 2.94
CA GLY A 162 -17.01 -7.69 1.70
C GLY A 162 -18.24 -6.79 1.58
N GLU A 163 -19.14 -6.74 2.57
CA GLU A 163 -20.44 -6.05 2.44
C GLU A 163 -20.27 -4.55 2.10
N HIS A 164 -19.25 -3.92 2.67
CA HIS A 164 -18.93 -2.50 2.45
C HIS A 164 -17.68 -2.27 1.61
N ALA A 165 -17.20 -3.30 0.90
CA ALA A 165 -15.92 -3.24 0.20
C ALA A 165 -15.86 -2.11 -0.84
N GLN A 166 -16.90 -1.94 -1.65
CA GLN A 166 -16.93 -0.87 -2.65
C GLN A 166 -16.81 0.52 -2.02
N SER A 167 -17.56 0.80 -0.95
CA SER A 167 -17.47 2.09 -0.24
C SER A 167 -16.07 2.31 0.35
N ARG A 168 -15.48 1.27 0.96
CA ARG A 168 -14.13 1.32 1.53
C ARG A 168 -13.07 1.54 0.46
N TYR A 169 -13.20 0.91 -0.72
CA TYR A 169 -12.29 1.14 -1.83
C TYR A 169 -12.33 2.59 -2.31
N HIS A 170 -13.51 3.18 -2.47
CA HIS A 170 -13.63 4.59 -2.82
C HIS A 170 -12.94 5.48 -1.80
N GLU A 171 -13.19 5.26 -0.50
CA GLU A 171 -12.54 6.00 0.57
C GLU A 171 -11.02 5.84 0.54
N PHE A 172 -10.51 4.62 0.39
CA PHE A 172 -9.07 4.34 0.39
C PHE A 172 -8.36 4.89 -0.83
N ILE A 173 -8.97 4.82 -2.01
CA ILE A 173 -8.43 5.43 -3.23
C ILE A 173 -8.39 6.96 -3.07
N ASP A 174 -9.42 7.57 -2.48
CA ASP A 174 -9.44 9.00 -2.17
C ASP A 174 -8.32 9.39 -1.18
N MET A 175 -8.04 8.56 -0.16
CA MET A 175 -6.90 8.76 0.75
C MET A 175 -5.57 8.69 0.01
N GLY A 176 -5.41 7.69 -0.87
CA GLY A 176 -4.20 7.53 -1.68
C GLY A 176 -3.97 8.72 -2.62
N LEU A 177 -5.04 9.21 -3.26
CA LEU A 177 -5.00 10.40 -4.13
C LEU A 177 -4.71 11.69 -3.34
N ASN A 178 -5.23 11.81 -2.11
CA ASN A 178 -4.91 12.92 -1.21
C ASN A 178 -3.41 12.95 -0.88
N ILE A 179 -2.83 11.80 -0.48
CA ILE A 179 -1.38 11.65 -0.23
C ILE A 179 -0.59 11.94 -1.51
N ALA A 180 -1.04 11.39 -2.64
CA ALA A 180 -0.42 11.61 -3.95
C ALA A 180 -0.35 13.10 -4.32
N SER A 181 -1.33 13.89 -3.87
CA SER A 181 -1.40 15.34 -4.08
C SER A 181 -0.66 16.16 -3.00
N GLY A 182 0.04 15.51 -2.06
CA GLY A 182 0.79 16.17 -0.99
C GLY A 182 0.05 16.31 0.35
N GLY A 183 -1.14 15.73 0.48
CA GLY A 183 -1.88 15.66 1.73
C GLY A 183 -1.37 14.56 2.67
N ASN A 184 -2.08 14.35 3.77
CA ASN A 184 -1.72 13.40 4.83
C ASN A 184 -2.63 12.17 4.90
N GLY A 185 -3.50 11.96 3.91
CA GLY A 185 -4.43 10.83 3.88
C GLY A 185 -5.72 11.03 4.68
N LYS A 186 -5.95 12.23 5.22
CA LYS A 186 -7.22 12.62 5.86
C LYS A 186 -7.96 13.62 4.98
N ARG A 187 -9.29 13.51 4.94
CA ARG A 187 -10.18 14.57 4.45
C ARG A 187 -10.43 15.60 5.54
#